data_AF-T0ZXJ0-F1
#
_entry.id   AF-T0ZXJ0-F1
#
_cell.length_a   1.000
_cell.length_b   1.000
_cell.length_c   1.000
_cell.angle_alpha   90.00
_cell.angle_beta   90.00
_cell.angle_gamma   90.00
#
_symmetry.space_group_name_H-M   'P 1'
#
loop_
_entity.id
_entity.type
_entity.pdbx_description
1 polymer ?
#
loop_
_entity_poly.entity_id
_entity_poly.type
_entity_poly.pdbx_seq_one_letter_code
_entity_poly.pdbx_strand_id
1 'polypeptide(L)'
;MYSQDLRQNEPLTARRVLEALRSGVPNSESVLVLGTTQSQAVERFNSLLIAAEDQNRTSAPVGMLIGGGFGSGKSHVLEYLSQSARSRNFVVSKVVISKETPLHNPTAIFRAAIMEARVPGRPGSAIDEIALS
;
A
#
# COMPACT_ATOMS: atom_id res chain seq x y z
N MET A 1 13.35 28.36 6.00
CA MET A 1 13.52 27.79 7.37
C MET A 1 12.73 26.47 7.46
N TYR A 2 13.08 25.48 6.62
CA TYR A 2 12.39 24.17 6.55
C TYR A 2 13.37 23.03 6.22
N SER A 3 14.68 23.33 6.27
CA SER A 3 15.74 22.53 5.63
C SER A 3 16.70 21.87 6.63
N GLN A 4 16.45 22.01 7.94
CA GLN A 4 17.30 21.43 8.99
C GLN A 4 16.68 20.21 9.69
N ASP A 5 15.36 20.05 9.73
CA ASP A 5 14.72 18.90 10.40
C ASP A 5 14.87 17.55 9.67
N LEU A 6 14.95 17.57 8.33
CA LEU A 6 15.09 16.34 7.53
C LEU A 6 16.41 15.61 7.76
N ARG A 7 17.47 16.30 8.20
CA ARG A 7 18.80 15.70 8.46
C ARG A 7 18.92 15.03 9.84
N GLN A 8 18.05 15.38 10.79
CA GLN A 8 18.08 14.83 12.16
C GLN A 8 17.33 13.49 12.27
N ASN A 9 16.37 13.22 11.37
CA ASN A 9 15.55 12.00 11.39
C ASN A 9 16.12 10.83 10.55
N GLU A 10 17.01 11.10 9.61
CA GLU A 10 17.69 10.07 8.80
C GLU A 10 18.31 8.93 9.62
N PRO A 11 19.07 9.19 10.72
CA PRO A 11 19.67 8.12 11.51
C PRO A 11 18.63 7.27 12.25
N LEU A 12 17.48 7.84 12.63
CA LEU A 12 16.41 7.11 13.31
C LEU A 12 15.65 6.22 12.32
N THR A 13 15.33 6.73 11.12
CA THR A 13 14.72 5.95 10.04
C THR A 13 15.64 4.82 9.59
N ALA A 14 16.92 5.11 9.31
CA ALA A 14 17.89 4.09 8.91
C ALA A 14 18.03 2.97 9.96
N ARG A 15 18.03 3.31 11.25
CA ARG A 15 18.12 2.34 12.33
C ARG A 15 16.87 1.46 12.44
N ARG A 16 15.67 2.04 12.26
CA ARG A 16 14.41 1.27 12.21
C ARG A 16 14.36 0.31 11.03
N VAL A 17 14.86 0.73 9.87
CA VAL A 17 14.96 -0.13 8.68
C VAL A 17 15.93 -1.29 8.94
N LEU A 18 17.10 -1.03 9.53
CA LEU A 18 18.07 -2.06 9.87
C LEU A 18 17.54 -3.07 10.91
N GLU A 19 16.81 -2.59 11.92
CA GLU A 19 16.17 -3.45 12.92
C GLU A 19 15.05 -4.32 12.32
N ALA A 20 14.25 -3.77 11.40
CA ALA A 20 13.24 -4.52 10.65
C ALA A 20 13.86 -5.62 9.78
N LEU A 21 14.97 -5.31 9.10
CA LEU A 21 15.75 -6.29 8.33
C LEU A 21 16.34 -7.37 9.24
N ARG A 22 16.92 -6.98 10.38
CA ARG A 22 17.55 -7.90 11.35
C ARG A 22 16.54 -8.85 11.99
N SER A 23 15.33 -8.38 12.25
CA SER A 23 14.24 -9.19 12.81
C SER A 23 13.50 -10.03 11.76
N GLY A 24 13.74 -9.78 10.47
CA GLY A 24 12.99 -10.39 9.38
C GLY A 24 11.53 -9.93 9.30
N VAL A 25 11.16 -8.85 10.00
CA VAL A 25 9.81 -8.28 10.03
C VAL A 25 9.82 -6.95 9.26
N PRO A 26 9.45 -6.94 7.97
CA PRO A 26 9.40 -5.71 7.20
C PRO A 26 8.35 -4.75 7.78
N ASN A 27 8.75 -3.51 8.05
CA ASN A 27 7.86 -2.40 8.43
C ASN A 27 7.62 -1.45 7.24
N SER A 28 6.59 -0.60 7.32
CA SER A 28 6.18 0.30 6.22
C SER A 28 7.31 1.22 5.72
N GLU A 29 8.15 1.73 6.63
CA GLU A 29 9.30 2.56 6.29
C GLU A 29 10.39 1.76 5.57
N SER A 30 10.65 0.52 6.00
CA SER A 30 11.66 -0.36 5.38
C SER A 30 11.30 -0.73 3.95
N VAL A 31 10.02 -0.92 3.65
CA VAL A 31 9.58 -1.26 2.28
C VAL A 31 9.77 -0.07 1.35
N LEU A 32 9.46 1.15 1.79
CA LEU A 32 9.69 2.37 1.00
C LEU A 32 11.18 2.65 0.79
N VAL A 33 12.00 2.48 1.82
CA VAL A 33 13.45 2.72 1.76
C VAL A 33 14.17 1.68 0.90
N LEU A 34 13.79 0.40 0.98
CA LEU A 34 14.37 -0.66 0.16
C LEU A 34 13.88 -0.61 -1.29
N GLY A 35 12.71 0.00 -1.53
CA GLY A 35 12.12 0.12 -2.85
C GLY A 35 11.78 -1.23 -3.45
N THR A 36 11.71 -1.28 -4.78
CA THR A 36 11.43 -2.48 -5.57
C THR A 36 12.22 -2.42 -6.86
N THR A 37 12.73 -3.56 -7.32
CA THR A 37 13.39 -3.66 -8.64
C THR A 37 12.38 -3.84 -9.78
N GLN A 38 11.09 -3.95 -9.48
CA GLN A 38 10.01 -4.17 -10.46
C GLN A 38 9.50 -2.83 -11.03
N SER A 39 10.39 -2.09 -11.70
CA SER A 39 10.11 -0.74 -12.22
C SER A 39 8.86 -0.66 -13.11
N GLN A 40 8.69 -1.61 -14.03
CA GLN A 40 7.52 -1.65 -14.93
C GLN A 40 6.18 -1.77 -14.17
N ALA A 41 6.15 -2.52 -13.06
CA ALA A 41 4.95 -2.65 -12.25
C ALA A 41 4.62 -1.32 -11.54
N VAL A 42 5.66 -0.64 -11.04
CA VAL A 42 5.53 0.68 -10.39
C VAL A 42 5.07 1.74 -11.38
N GLU A 43 5.68 1.81 -12.56
CA GLU A 43 5.29 2.76 -13.62
C GLU A 43 3.84 2.57 -14.04
N ARG A 44 3.43 1.32 -14.30
CA ARG A 44 2.04 1.01 -14.65
C ARG A 44 1.08 1.39 -13.54
N PHE A 45 1.41 1.08 -12.29
CA PHE A 45 0.58 1.45 -11.14
C PHE A 45 0.47 2.98 -10.98
N ASN A 46 1.57 3.71 -11.15
CA ASN A 46 1.57 5.17 -11.09
C ASN A 46 0.66 5.79 -12.15
N SER A 47 0.68 5.28 -13.38
CA SER A 47 -0.23 5.72 -14.44
C SER A 47 -1.70 5.46 -14.07
N LEU A 48 -2.00 4.37 -13.38
CA LEU A 48 -3.35 4.07 -12.88
C LEU A 48 -3.79 5.03 -11.78
N LEU A 49 -2.89 5.39 -10.85
CA LEU A 49 -3.18 6.39 -9.81
C LEU A 49 -3.46 7.77 -10.42
N ILE A 50 -2.60 8.23 -11.35
CA ILE A 50 -2.82 9.51 -12.05
C ILE A 50 -4.18 9.51 -12.76
N ALA A 51 -4.51 8.41 -13.44
CA ALA A 51 -5.80 8.27 -14.11
C ALA A 51 -7.00 8.12 -13.15
N ALA A 52 -6.77 7.84 -11.87
CA ALA A 52 -7.81 7.78 -10.84
C ALA A 52 -8.04 9.14 -10.16
N GLU A 53 -7.05 10.04 -10.18
CA GLU A 53 -7.16 11.41 -9.68
C GLU A 53 -7.95 12.33 -10.62
N ASP A 54 -8.08 11.95 -11.89
CA ASP A 54 -8.85 12.71 -12.88
C ASP A 54 -10.36 12.67 -12.57
N GLN A 55 -10.87 13.77 -12.00
CA GLN A 55 -12.26 13.93 -11.59
C GLN A 55 -13.25 14.00 -12.76
N ASN A 56 -12.78 14.28 -13.99
CA ASN A 56 -13.64 14.35 -15.17
C ASN A 56 -13.84 13.00 -15.85
N ARG A 57 -13.28 11.93 -15.27
CA ARG A 57 -13.32 10.61 -15.87
C ARG A 57 -14.69 9.95 -15.74
N THR A 58 -15.19 9.43 -16.86
CA THR A 58 -16.50 8.75 -16.95
C THR A 58 -16.42 7.23 -16.76
N SER A 59 -15.22 6.64 -16.71
CA SER A 59 -15.01 5.20 -16.52
C SER A 59 -14.01 4.90 -15.39
N ALA A 60 -14.21 3.79 -14.69
CA ALA A 60 -13.30 3.34 -13.65
C ALA A 60 -11.92 2.98 -14.24
N PRO A 61 -10.80 3.23 -13.51
CA PRO A 61 -9.48 2.78 -13.93
C PRO A 61 -9.45 1.26 -14.16
N VAL A 62 -8.87 0.85 -15.28
CA VAL A 62 -8.57 -0.57 -15.55
C VAL A 62 -7.49 -1.02 -14.56
N GLY A 63 -7.70 -2.13 -13.85
CA GLY A 63 -6.72 -2.66 -12.91
C GLY A 63 -5.44 -3.19 -13.58
N MET A 64 -4.50 -3.67 -12.76
CA MET A 64 -3.31 -4.39 -13.23
C MET A 64 -3.22 -5.77 -12.58
N LEU A 65 -2.63 -6.73 -13.31
CA LEU A 65 -2.33 -8.07 -12.83
C LEU A 65 -0.82 -8.24 -12.70
N ILE A 66 -0.36 -8.80 -11.59
CA ILE A 66 1.05 -9.11 -11.33
C ILE A 66 1.18 -10.64 -11.16
N GLY A 67 1.85 -11.28 -12.12
CA GLY A 67 2.18 -12.71 -12.07
C GLY A 67 3.62 -12.94 -11.63
N GLY A 68 3.90 -14.10 -11.03
CA GLY A 68 5.26 -14.51 -10.65
C GLY A 68 5.27 -15.78 -9.79
N GLY A 69 6.38 -16.52 -9.83
CA GLY A 69 6.57 -17.75 -9.04
C GLY A 69 6.66 -17.53 -7.53
N PHE A 70 6.69 -18.61 -6.75
CA PHE A 70 6.93 -18.53 -5.30
C PHE A 70 8.30 -17.86 -5.04
N GLY A 71 8.39 -17.02 -4.01
CA GLY A 71 9.63 -16.30 -3.67
C GLY A 71 10.00 -15.14 -4.60
N SER A 72 9.25 -14.85 -5.67
CA SER A 72 9.59 -13.80 -6.65
C SER A 72 9.37 -12.35 -6.16
N GLY A 73 9.06 -12.14 -4.86
CA GLY A 73 8.86 -10.81 -4.29
C GLY A 73 7.49 -10.17 -4.50
N LYS A 74 6.46 -10.90 -4.97
CA LYS A 74 5.11 -10.32 -5.19
C LYS A 74 4.52 -9.62 -3.97
N SER A 75 4.62 -10.24 -2.78
CA SER A 75 4.12 -9.65 -1.54
C SER A 75 4.84 -8.34 -1.20
N HIS A 76 6.15 -8.28 -1.45
CA HIS A 76 6.96 -7.07 -1.27
C HIS A 76 6.53 -5.95 -2.23
N VAL A 77 6.36 -6.28 -3.52
CA VAL A 77 5.86 -5.31 -4.52
C VAL A 77 4.49 -4.78 -4.13
N LEU A 78 3.54 -5.65 -3.75
CA LEU A 78 2.21 -5.21 -3.34
C LEU A 78 2.23 -4.33 -2.08
N GLU A 79 3.13 -4.62 -1.13
CA GLU A 79 3.35 -3.74 0.02
C GLU A 79 3.89 -2.38 -0.41
N TYR A 80 4.91 -2.34 -1.26
CA TYR A 80 5.47 -1.10 -1.79
C TYR A 80 4.43 -0.24 -2.51
N LEU A 81 3.64 -0.84 -3.42
CA LEU A 81 2.58 -0.13 -4.14
C LEU A 81 1.51 0.41 -3.19
N SER A 82 1.15 -0.36 -2.15
CA SER A 82 0.17 0.08 -1.15
C SER A 82 0.66 1.29 -0.36
N GLN A 83 1.93 1.29 0.08
CA GLN A 83 2.52 2.44 0.76
C GLN A 83 2.63 3.65 -0.17
N SER A 84 3.00 3.44 -1.44
CA SER A 84 3.09 4.50 -2.45
C SER A 84 1.74 5.16 -2.75
N ALA A 85 0.65 4.39 -2.78
CA ALA A 85 -0.70 4.95 -2.91
C ALA A 85 -1.12 5.72 -1.65
N ARG A 86 -0.85 5.18 -0.45
CA ARG A 86 -1.17 5.86 0.81
C ARG A 86 -0.43 7.18 0.99
N SER A 87 0.83 7.29 0.52
CA SER A 87 1.57 8.55 0.56
C SER A 87 1.00 9.63 -0.37
N ARG A 88 0.15 9.23 -1.33
CA ARG A 88 -0.66 10.13 -2.19
C ARG A 88 -2.09 10.31 -1.68
N ASN A 89 -2.34 10.02 -0.41
CA ASN A 89 -3.64 10.14 0.25
C ASN A 89 -4.76 9.22 -0.29
N PHE A 90 -4.42 8.10 -0.93
CA PHE A 90 -5.41 7.08 -1.27
C PHE A 90 -5.74 6.18 -0.07
N VAL A 91 -7.02 5.83 0.06
CA VAL A 91 -7.46 4.71 0.93
C VAL A 91 -7.14 3.40 0.22
N VAL A 92 -6.45 2.50 0.91
CA VAL A 92 -5.99 1.22 0.33
C VAL A 92 -6.52 0.06 1.15
N SER A 93 -7.02 -0.97 0.49
CA SER A 93 -7.47 -2.23 1.11
C SER A 93 -6.71 -3.40 0.51
N LYS A 94 -6.18 -4.29 1.34
CA LYS A 94 -5.55 -5.54 0.88
C LYS A 94 -6.49 -6.71 1.12
N VAL A 95 -7.10 -7.21 0.05
CA VAL A 95 -8.04 -8.33 0.12
C VAL A 95 -7.38 -9.60 -0.41
N VAL A 96 -7.28 -10.62 0.44
CA VAL A 96 -6.82 -11.96 0.03
C VAL A 96 -8.01 -12.76 -0.50
N ILE A 97 -7.90 -13.26 -1.72
CA ILE A 97 -8.88 -14.19 -2.29
C ILE A 97 -8.65 -15.57 -1.71
N SER A 98 -9.67 -16.14 -1.08
CA SER A 98 -9.62 -17.43 -0.40
C SER A 98 -10.99 -18.11 -0.43
N LYS A 99 -11.13 -19.24 0.28
CA LYS A 99 -12.45 -19.87 0.48
C LYS A 99 -13.41 -18.98 1.27
N GLU A 100 -12.89 -18.20 2.22
CA GLU A 100 -13.67 -17.29 3.06
C GLU A 100 -14.02 -15.97 2.33
N THR A 101 -13.21 -15.58 1.35
CA THR A 101 -13.42 -14.38 0.52
C THR A 101 -13.37 -14.74 -0.96
N PRO A 102 -14.39 -15.47 -1.48
CA PRO A 102 -14.35 -15.96 -2.85
C PRO A 102 -14.76 -14.88 -3.86
N LEU A 103 -14.12 -14.89 -5.04
CA LEU A 103 -14.38 -13.91 -6.11
C LEU A 103 -15.83 -13.89 -6.62
N HIS A 104 -16.54 -15.01 -6.54
CA HIS A 104 -17.94 -15.11 -6.98
C HIS A 104 -18.93 -14.51 -5.96
N ASN A 105 -18.46 -14.10 -4.77
CA ASN A 105 -19.29 -13.48 -3.74
C ASN A 105 -18.83 -12.03 -3.50
N PRO A 106 -19.38 -11.06 -4.25
CA PRO A 106 -19.03 -9.66 -4.09
C PRO A 106 -19.24 -9.14 -2.67
N THR A 107 -20.28 -9.59 -1.97
CA THR A 107 -20.56 -9.17 -0.59
C THR A 107 -19.43 -9.54 0.37
N ALA A 108 -18.84 -10.73 0.22
CA ALA A 108 -17.69 -11.14 1.03
C ALA A 108 -16.45 -10.29 0.72
N ILE A 109 -16.20 -10.01 -0.56
CA ILE A 109 -15.07 -9.19 -1.00
C ILE A 109 -15.20 -7.75 -0.49
N PHE A 110 -16.39 -7.13 -0.64
CA PHE A 110 -16.62 -5.77 -0.17
C PHE A 110 -16.52 -5.68 1.34
N ARG A 111 -17.06 -6.65 2.09
CA ARG A 111 -16.87 -6.70 3.54
C ARG A 111 -15.40 -6.75 3.91
N ALA A 112 -14.63 -7.65 3.28
CA ALA A 112 -13.19 -7.75 3.53
C ALA A 112 -12.45 -6.46 3.15
N ALA A 113 -12.82 -5.82 2.04
CA ALA A 113 -12.23 -4.55 1.62
C ALA A 113 -12.47 -3.45 2.65
N ILE A 114 -13.70 -3.29 3.15
CA ILE A 114 -14.02 -2.27 4.15
C ILE A 114 -13.28 -2.54 5.47
N MET A 115 -13.23 -3.79 5.93
CA MET A 115 -12.52 -4.15 7.17
C MET A 115 -11.00 -3.93 7.06
N GLU A 116 -10.42 -4.20 5.89
CA GLU A 116 -8.97 -4.02 5.65
C GLU A 116 -8.60 -2.64 5.09
N ALA A 117 -9.58 -1.73 4.97
CA ALA A 117 -9.34 -0.39 4.48
C ALA A 117 -8.44 0.37 5.46
N ARG A 118 -7.31 0.88 4.97
CA ARG A 118 -6.36 1.71 5.71
C ARG A 118 -6.42 3.13 5.20
N VAL A 119 -6.74 4.07 6.08
CA VAL A 119 -6.81 5.49 5.78
C VAL A 119 -5.41 6.12 5.93
N PRO A 120 -5.01 7.05 5.05
CA PRO A 120 -3.79 7.84 5.23
C PRO A 120 -3.81 8.62 6.54
N GLY A 121 -2.67 8.67 7.24
CA GLY A 121 -2.51 9.47 8.46
C GLY A 121 -3.18 8.91 9.72
N ARG A 122 -3.78 7.72 9.66
CA ARG A 122 -4.43 7.09 10.80
C ARG A 122 -4.03 5.61 10.98
N PRO A 123 -3.93 5.12 12.23
CA PRO A 123 -3.32 3.82 12.52
C PRO A 123 -4.28 2.62 12.38
N GLY A 124 -5.59 2.84 12.21
CA GLY A 124 -6.62 1.80 12.31
C GLY A 124 -7.24 1.37 10.97
N SER A 125 -8.26 0.52 11.05
CA SER A 125 -9.18 0.32 9.93
C SER A 125 -10.07 1.55 9.76
N ALA A 126 -10.57 1.78 8.55
CA ALA A 126 -11.50 2.88 8.29
C ALA A 126 -12.75 2.83 9.20
N ILE A 127 -13.21 1.63 9.59
CA ILE A 127 -14.36 1.45 10.48
C ILE A 127 -14.02 1.88 11.91
N ASP A 128 -12.87 1.45 12.45
CA ASP A 128 -12.46 1.81 13.82
C ASP A 128 -12.39 3.33 14.00
N GLU A 129 -12.02 4.04 12.94
CA GLU A 129 -11.90 5.50 12.94
C GLU A 129 -13.24 6.22 12.86
N ILE A 130 -14.20 5.69 12.10
CA ILE A 130 -15.57 6.25 12.04
C ILE A 130 -16.27 6.04 13.39
N ALA A 131 -15.99 4.94 14.09
CA ALA A 131 -16.57 4.69 15.40
C ALA A 131 -16.04 5.63 16.50
N LEU A 132 -14.92 6.33 16.25
CA LEU A 132 -14.28 7.26 17.19
C LEU A 132 -14.55 8.74 16.90
N SER A 133 -15.25 9.06 15.81
CA SER A 133 -15.63 10.44 15.39
C SER A 133 -17.06 10.78 15.77
#